data_AF-A0A6P2FBI0-F1
#
_entry.id   AF-A0A6P2FBI0-F1
#
_cell.length_a   1.000
_cell.length_b   1.000
_cell.length_c   1.000
_cell.angle_alpha   90.00
_cell.angle_beta   90.00
_cell.angle_gamma   90.00
#
_symmetry.space_group_name_H-M   'P 1'
#
loop_
_entity.id
_entity.type
_entity.pdbx_description
1 polymer ?
#
loop_
_entity_poly.entity_id
_entity_poly.type
_entity_poly.pdbx_seq_one_letter_code
_entity_poly.pdbx_strand_id
1 'polypeptide(L)'
;MTNLLTNTGITDIEWIRSTVDEARSDPVGMWRIVRAGREHFALVNGELEDFVHRFVTEMIKAGAAPVVGDKTAAFGWSPVLKYGDDPASAADALVREWLDSNADPGVDGVWFAFPAVWK
;
A
#
# COMPACT_ATOMS: atom_id res chain seq x y z
N MET A 1 -9.81 -3.12 18.49
CA MET A 1 -9.58 -2.44 17.20
C MET A 1 -10.92 -1.91 16.75
N THR A 2 -11.01 -0.61 16.46
CA THR A 2 -12.23 0.02 15.93
C THR A 2 -12.22 -0.19 14.42
N ASN A 3 -13.26 -0.82 13.86
CA ASN A 3 -13.40 -0.94 12.42
C ASN A 3 -13.83 0.41 11.85
N LEU A 4 -13.09 0.94 10.88
CA LEU A 4 -13.50 2.13 10.15
C LEU A 4 -14.54 1.73 9.11
N LEU A 5 -15.49 2.62 8.80
CA LEU A 5 -16.55 2.36 7.83
C LEU A 5 -16.55 3.44 6.76
N THR A 6 -16.65 3.04 5.49
CA THR A 6 -16.91 3.98 4.40
C THR A 6 -18.36 4.48 4.45
N ASN A 7 -18.65 5.52 3.66
CA ASN A 7 -20.01 6.01 3.42
C ASN A 7 -20.96 4.96 2.80
N THR A 8 -20.40 3.86 2.25
CA THR A 8 -21.15 2.74 1.68
C THR A 8 -21.23 1.53 2.62
N GLY A 9 -20.72 1.64 3.85
CA GLY A 9 -20.78 0.59 4.87
C GLY A 9 -19.70 -0.49 4.77
N ILE A 10 -18.66 -0.29 3.96
CA ILE A 10 -17.54 -1.22 3.82
C ILE A 10 -16.54 -0.94 4.95
N THR A 11 -16.06 -1.99 5.63
CA THR A 11 -15.03 -1.83 6.66
C THR A 11 -13.64 -1.61 6.06
N ASP A 12 -12.73 -0.97 6.80
CA ASP A 12 -11.32 -0.90 6.43
C ASP A 12 -10.69 -2.28 6.21
N ILE A 13 -11.04 -3.27 7.04
CA ILE A 13 -10.57 -4.65 6.88
C ILE A 13 -11.07 -5.28 5.57
N GLU A 14 -12.35 -5.11 5.23
CA GLU A 14 -12.90 -5.62 3.96
C GLU A 14 -12.26 -4.93 2.76
N TRP A 15 -12.03 -3.63 2.86
CA TRP A 15 -11.35 -2.85 1.82
C TRP A 15 -9.90 -3.29 1.63
N ILE A 16 -9.15 -3.49 2.72
CA ILE A 16 -7.77 -3.99 2.67
C ILE A 16 -7.76 -5.36 1.99
N ARG A 17 -8.65 -6.28 2.39
CA ARG A 17 -8.74 -7.63 1.81
C ARG A 17 -9.04 -7.59 0.31
N SER A 18 -10.04 -6.83 -0.12
CA SER A 18 -10.39 -6.73 -1.54
C SER A 18 -9.23 -6.17 -2.37
N THR A 19 -8.50 -5.19 -1.81
CA THR A 19 -7.35 -4.60 -2.49
C THR A 19 -6.15 -5.55 -2.52
N VAL A 20 -5.93 -6.35 -1.46
CA VAL A 20 -4.93 -7.43 -1.46
C VAL A 20 -5.24 -8.46 -2.54
N ASP A 21 -6.50 -8.81 -2.72
CA ASP A 21 -6.92 -9.73 -3.78
C ASP A 21 -6.72 -9.13 -5.18
N GLU A 22 -7.02 -7.83 -5.36
CA GLU A 22 -6.71 -7.08 -6.59
C GLU A 22 -5.20 -7.12 -6.92
N ALA A 23 -4.34 -6.90 -5.92
CA ALA A 23 -2.88 -6.90 -6.05
C ALA A 23 -2.30 -8.22 -6.58
N ARG A 24 -3.04 -9.32 -6.50
CA ARG A 24 -2.64 -10.62 -7.05
C ARG A 24 -2.63 -10.65 -8.57
N SER A 25 -3.37 -9.75 -9.22
CA SER A 25 -3.46 -9.64 -10.67
C SER A 25 -3.01 -8.29 -11.22
N ASP A 26 -3.18 -7.21 -10.45
CA ASP A 26 -2.85 -5.85 -10.88
C ASP A 26 -2.17 -5.09 -9.73
N PRO A 27 -0.95 -4.54 -9.91
CA PRO A 27 -0.26 -3.83 -8.84
C PRO A 27 -1.10 -2.69 -8.25
N VAL A 28 -1.00 -2.50 -6.94
CA VAL A 28 -1.71 -1.42 -6.24
C VAL A 28 -0.72 -0.35 -5.80
N GLY A 29 -0.88 0.87 -6.31
CA GLY A 29 -0.05 2.01 -5.95
C GLY A 29 -0.32 2.52 -4.53
N MET A 30 0.74 2.94 -3.82
CA MET A 30 0.62 3.57 -2.50
C MET A 30 -0.25 4.83 -2.54
N TRP A 31 -0.25 5.55 -3.67
CA TRP A 31 -1.12 6.71 -3.91
C TRP A 31 -2.60 6.37 -3.76
N ARG A 32 -3.04 5.17 -4.19
CA ARG A 32 -4.43 4.71 -4.08
C ARG A 32 -4.79 4.35 -2.65
N ILE A 33 -3.84 3.83 -1.88
CA ILE A 33 -4.01 3.51 -0.45
C ILE A 33 -4.21 4.80 0.35
N VAL A 34 -3.32 5.79 0.20
CA VAL A 34 -3.43 7.10 0.87
C VAL A 34 -4.73 7.80 0.48
N ARG A 35 -5.07 7.80 -0.82
CA ARG A 35 -6.31 8.37 -1.33
C ARG A 35 -7.54 7.69 -0.73
N ALA A 36 -7.55 6.36 -0.59
CA ALA A 36 -8.66 5.64 0.02
C ALA A 36 -8.88 6.06 1.48
N GLY A 37 -7.81 6.19 2.28
CA GLY A 37 -7.91 6.68 3.65
C GLY A 37 -8.55 8.07 3.74
N ARG A 38 -8.16 8.99 2.85
CA ARG A 38 -8.72 10.35 2.81
C ARG A 38 -10.17 10.38 2.29
N GLU A 39 -10.41 9.81 1.11
CA GLU A 39 -11.68 10.00 0.39
C GLU A 39 -12.79 9.05 0.83
N HIS A 40 -12.45 7.82 1.25
CA HIS A 40 -13.44 6.81 1.62
C HIS A 40 -13.65 6.71 3.12
N PHE A 41 -12.62 7.00 3.92
CA PHE A 41 -12.67 6.90 5.39
C PHE A 41 -12.53 8.26 6.09
N ALA A 42 -12.38 9.37 5.35
CA ALA A 42 -12.26 10.72 5.88
C ALA A 42 -11.13 10.90 6.92
N LEU A 43 -10.06 10.09 6.82
CA LEU A 43 -8.97 10.08 7.79
C LEU A 43 -7.97 11.22 7.54
N VAL A 44 -7.41 11.73 8.62
CA VAL A 44 -6.41 12.81 8.60
C VAL A 44 -5.29 12.53 9.60
N ASN A 45 -4.11 13.10 9.36
CA ASN A 45 -2.95 13.05 10.26
C ASN A 45 -2.67 11.61 10.75
N GLY A 46 -2.47 11.42 12.05
CA GLY A 46 -2.16 10.12 12.65
C GLY A 46 -3.17 9.01 12.33
N GLU A 47 -4.46 9.31 12.15
CA GLU A 47 -5.44 8.27 11.77
C GLU A 47 -5.20 7.75 10.35
N LEU A 48 -4.80 8.65 9.45
CA LEU A 48 -4.42 8.28 8.08
C LEU A 48 -3.11 7.51 8.07
N GLU A 49 -2.13 7.92 8.89
CA GLU A 49 -0.85 7.24 9.06
C GLU A 49 -1.06 5.79 9.55
N ASP A 50 -1.85 5.62 10.62
CA ASP A 50 -2.18 4.31 11.18
C ASP A 50 -2.94 3.43 10.18
N PHE A 51 -3.84 4.02 9.38
CA PHE A 51 -4.53 3.30 8.31
C PHE A 51 -3.56 2.83 7.22
N VAL A 52 -2.72 3.72 6.69
CA VAL A 52 -1.75 3.37 5.64
C VAL A 52 -0.75 2.34 6.15
N HIS A 53 -0.25 2.49 7.38
CA HIS A 53 0.66 1.53 8.00
C HIS A 53 0.03 0.13 8.09
N ARG A 54 -1.21 0.02 8.63
CA ARG A 54 -1.95 -1.26 8.70
C ARG A 54 -2.15 -1.85 7.31
N PHE A 55 -2.53 -1.04 6.34
CA PHE A 55 -2.77 -1.48 4.96
C PHE A 55 -1.51 -2.10 4.34
N VAL A 56 -0.39 -1.37 4.39
CA VAL A 56 0.90 -1.81 3.85
C VAL A 56 1.38 -3.07 4.57
N THR A 57 1.22 -3.11 5.89
CA THR A 57 1.56 -4.30 6.69
C THR A 57 0.81 -5.54 6.20
N GLU A 58 -0.50 -5.43 5.96
CA GLU A 58 -1.32 -6.57 5.50
C GLU A 58 -1.01 -6.98 4.06
N MET A 59 -0.66 -6.03 3.18
CA MET A 59 -0.15 -6.32 1.83
C MET A 59 1.13 -7.18 1.88
N ILE A 60 2.11 -6.74 2.68
CA ILE A 60 3.40 -7.43 2.76
C ILE A 60 3.24 -8.80 3.45
N LYS A 61 2.45 -8.89 4.53
CA LYS A 61 2.10 -10.18 5.16
C LYS A 61 1.45 -11.16 4.20
N ALA A 62 0.63 -10.67 3.26
CA ALA A 62 -0.01 -11.51 2.27
C ALA A 62 0.96 -12.02 1.18
N GLY A 63 2.18 -11.47 1.11
CA GLY A 63 3.22 -11.83 0.15
C GLY A 63 3.39 -10.85 -1.01
N ALA A 64 2.75 -9.68 -0.96
CA ALA A 64 3.05 -8.61 -1.91
C ALA A 64 4.41 -7.98 -1.59
N ALA A 65 5.16 -7.62 -2.63
CA ALA A 65 6.42 -6.90 -2.51
C ALA A 65 6.22 -5.44 -2.92
N PRO A 66 6.91 -4.48 -2.28
CA PRO A 66 7.05 -3.13 -2.81
C PRO A 66 7.79 -3.18 -4.16
N VAL A 67 7.23 -2.54 -5.19
CA VAL A 67 7.79 -2.46 -6.55
C VAL A 67 7.75 -1.03 -7.07
N VAL A 68 8.58 -0.74 -8.07
CA VAL A 68 8.58 0.52 -8.84
C VAL A 68 8.55 0.21 -10.33
N GLY A 69 8.04 1.16 -11.12
CA GLY A 69 8.01 1.03 -12.57
C GLY A 69 9.42 0.94 -13.15
N ASP A 70 9.68 -0.10 -13.94
CA ASP A 70 10.96 -0.37 -14.57
C ASP A 70 10.76 -0.86 -16.01
N LYS A 71 11.10 0.00 -16.97
CA LYS A 71 10.96 -0.28 -18.40
C LYS A 71 11.91 -1.37 -18.91
N THR A 72 12.91 -1.75 -18.12
CA THR A 72 13.88 -2.81 -18.47
C THR A 72 13.47 -4.18 -17.93
N ALA A 73 12.56 -4.23 -16.94
CA ALA A 73 12.02 -5.46 -16.41
C ALA A 73 11.00 -6.09 -17.37
N ALA A 74 10.97 -7.43 -17.43
CA ALA A 74 10.10 -8.17 -18.35
C ALA A 74 8.61 -7.85 -18.15
N PHE A 75 8.21 -7.56 -16.90
CA PHE A 75 6.84 -7.24 -16.53
C PHE A 75 6.60 -5.74 -16.27
N GLY A 76 7.61 -4.89 -16.53
CA GLY A 76 7.51 -3.45 -16.30
C GLY A 76 7.68 -3.02 -14.83
N TRP A 77 8.03 -3.94 -13.93
CA TRP A 77 8.14 -3.71 -12.49
C TRP A 77 9.43 -4.31 -11.93
N SER A 78 10.07 -3.60 -11.01
CA SER A 78 11.23 -4.08 -10.26
C SER A 78 11.01 -3.98 -8.74
N PRO A 79 11.41 -4.98 -7.95
CA PRO A 79 11.23 -4.98 -6.51
C PRO A 79 12.14 -3.96 -5.82
N VAL A 80 11.62 -3.33 -4.76
CA VAL A 80 12.35 -2.37 -3.92
C VAL A 80 12.86 -3.08 -2.66
N LEU A 81 14.14 -3.49 -2.69
CA LEU A 81 14.72 -4.35 -1.65
C LEU A 81 15.15 -3.61 -0.36
N LYS A 82 15.14 -2.28 -0.34
CA LYS A 82 15.66 -1.48 0.80
C LYS A 82 14.83 -1.56 2.08
N TYR A 83 13.58 -2.06 2.01
CA TYR A 83 12.66 -2.08 3.16
C TYR A 83 12.74 -3.35 4.01
N GLY A 84 13.46 -4.39 3.54
CA GLY A 84 13.56 -5.68 4.21
C GLY A 84 12.29 -6.53 4.11
N ASP A 85 12.30 -7.67 4.80
CA ASP A 85 11.26 -8.70 4.69
C ASP A 85 10.27 -8.73 5.87
N ASP A 86 10.54 -7.99 6.96
CA ASP A 86 9.62 -7.90 8.09
C ASP A 86 8.46 -6.95 7.75
N PRO A 87 7.20 -7.41 7.73
CA PRO A 87 6.08 -6.60 7.24
C PRO A 87 5.84 -5.30 8.01
N ALA A 88 6.00 -5.33 9.34
CA ALA A 88 5.79 -4.15 10.16
C ALA A 88 6.92 -3.13 9.96
N SER A 89 8.18 -3.59 10.01
CA SER A 89 9.35 -2.72 9.80
C SER A 89 9.37 -2.12 8.39
N ALA A 90 8.96 -2.87 7.37
CA ALA A 90 8.84 -2.38 6.00
C ALA A 90 7.73 -1.33 5.86
N ALA A 91 6.58 -1.56 6.51
CA ALA A 91 5.48 -0.58 6.55
C ALA A 91 5.90 0.70 7.28
N ASP A 92 6.58 0.59 8.41
CA ASP A 92 7.15 1.74 9.14
C ASP A 92 8.09 2.57 8.26
N ALA A 93 8.99 1.90 7.52
CA ALA A 93 9.94 2.58 6.64
C ALA A 93 9.24 3.28 5.47
N LEU A 94 8.26 2.64 4.84
CA LEU A 94 7.47 3.20 3.73
C LEU A 94 6.63 4.39 4.17
N VAL A 95 5.92 4.28 5.31
CA VAL A 95 5.10 5.36 5.86
C VAL A 95 5.98 6.53 6.26
N ARG A 96 7.13 6.28 6.90
CA ARG A 96 8.09 7.33 7.24
C ARG A 96 8.61 8.06 6.01
N GLU A 97 9.02 7.34 4.96
CA GLU A 97 9.51 7.95 3.72
C GLU A 97 8.43 8.81 3.04
N TRP A 98 7.17 8.35 3.06
CA TRP A 98 6.05 9.14 2.59
C TRP A 98 5.86 10.42 3.42
N LEU A 99 5.84 10.33 4.75
CA LEU A 99 5.67 11.51 5.62
C LEU A 99 6.82 12.51 5.47
N ASP A 100 8.06 12.03 5.37
CA ASP A 100 9.26 12.85 5.17
C ASP A 100 9.26 13.57 3.82
N SER A 101 8.56 13.02 2.81
CA SER A 101 8.41 13.66 1.50
C SER A 101 7.50 14.90 1.52
N ASN A 102 6.68 15.05 2.57
CA ASN A 102 5.69 16.11 2.75
C ASN A 102 4.75 16.29 1.53
N ALA A 103 4.48 15.18 0.82
CA ALA A 103 3.60 15.12 -0.34
C ALA A 103 2.86 13.76 -0.37
N ASP A 104 1.65 13.73 -0.93
CA ASP A 104 0.98 12.46 -1.19
C ASP A 104 1.74 11.66 -2.28
N PRO A 105 1.78 10.32 -2.23
CA PRO A 105 2.53 9.53 -3.21
C PRO A 105 1.94 9.72 -4.61
N GLY A 106 2.81 9.79 -5.62
CA GLY A 106 2.40 9.85 -7.03
C GLY A 106 2.22 8.48 -7.67
N VAL A 107 1.69 8.46 -8.89
CA VAL A 107 1.60 7.26 -9.73
C VAL A 107 2.98 6.67 -10.09
N ASP A 108 4.01 7.50 -10.09
CA ASP A 108 5.41 7.08 -10.32
C ASP A 108 6.10 6.58 -9.03
N GLY A 109 5.37 6.53 -7.91
CA GLY A 109 5.89 6.13 -6.60
C GLY A 109 5.98 4.61 -6.41
N VAL A 110 5.90 4.18 -5.15
CA VAL A 110 5.89 2.75 -4.78
C VAL A 110 4.52 2.13 -5.03
N TRP A 111 4.54 0.91 -5.56
CA TRP A 111 3.39 0.03 -5.73
C TRP A 111 3.61 -1.27 -4.97
N PHE A 112 2.55 -2.07 -4.82
CA PHE A 112 2.60 -3.39 -4.20
C PHE A 112 2.09 -4.43 -5.19
N ALA A 113 2.89 -5.47 -5.41
CA ALA A 113 2.57 -6.52 -6.37
C ALA A 113 3.02 -7.89 -5.85
N PHE A 114 2.23 -8.92 -6.15
CA PHE A 114 2.61 -10.31 -5.88
C PHE A 114 3.65 -10.79 -6.90
N PRO A 115 4.54 -11.73 -6.54
CA PRO A 115 5.57 -12.24 -7.45
C PRO A 115 5.04 -12.66 -8.82
N ALA A 116 3.85 -13.26 -8.91
CA ALA A 116 3.23 -13.65 -10.19
C ALA A 116 2.96 -12.48 -11.17
N VAL A 117 3.01 -11.23 -10.68
CA VAL A 117 2.76 -10.02 -11.46
C VAL A 117 4.05 -9.34 -11.91
N TRP A 118 5.18 -9.57 -11.22
CA TRP A 118 6.45 -8.90 -11.51
C TRP A 118 7.65 -9.83 -11.75
N LYS A 119 7.49 -11.14 -11.50
CA LYS A 119 8.54 -12.17 -11.61
C LYS A 119 8.12 -13.34 -12.50
#